data_AF-A0A1R1X160-F1
#
_entry.id   AF-A0A1R1X160-F1
#
_cell.length_a   1.000
_cell.length_b   1.000
_cell.length_c   1.000
_cell.angle_alpha   90.00
_cell.angle_beta   90.00
_cell.angle_gamma   90.00
#
_symmetry.space_group_name_H-M   'P 1'
#
loop_
_entity.id
_entity.type
_entity.pdbx_description
1 polymer ?
#
loop_
_entity_poly.entity_id
_entity_poly.type
_entity_poly.pdbx_seq_one_letter_code
_entity_poly.pdbx_strand_id
1 'polypeptide(L)'
;MIFKFPTQEETNLKIADAEALYLNKYILIDDDDDSSMNAQHLRVQPAASVDPESIIKNSQIPHPKRLIYPNTPVTRDLRPNRLNLHIDNSAKIFKIGFF
;
A
#
# COMPACT_ATOMS: atom_id res chain seq x y z
N MET A 1 -2.99 23.95 17.19
CA MET A 1 -3.06 22.49 17.00
C MET A 1 -1.73 21.91 17.45
N ILE A 2 -1.71 21.08 18.49
CA ILE A 2 -0.48 20.39 18.90
C ILE A 2 -0.32 19.20 17.96
N PHE A 3 0.65 19.28 17.05
CA PHE A 3 1.04 18.13 16.22
C PHE A 3 1.75 17.13 17.14
N LYS A 4 1.04 16.08 17.57
CA LYS A 4 1.64 15.01 18.37
C LYS A 4 2.20 13.97 17.40
N PHE A 5 3.51 13.80 17.42
CA PHE A 5 4.13 12.69 16.71
C PHE A 5 3.70 11.38 17.38
N PRO A 6 3.31 10.36 16.60
CA PRO A 6 3.00 9.06 17.17
C PRO A 6 4.26 8.46 17.80
N THR A 7 4.06 7.71 18.88
CA THR A 7 5.17 6.98 19.51
C THR A 7 5.55 5.78 18.64
N GLN A 8 6.76 5.25 18.87
CA GLN A 8 7.22 4.06 18.14
C GLN A 8 6.31 2.85 18.39
N GLU A 9 5.77 2.72 19.60
CA GLU A 9 4.79 1.67 19.94
C GLU A 9 3.48 1.83 19.18
N GLU A 10 2.94 3.05 19.12
CA GLU A 10 1.71 3.35 18.36
C GLU A 10 1.89 3.07 16.86
N THR A 11 3.06 3.40 16.30
CA THR A 11 3.35 3.09 14.89
C THR A 11 3.48 1.59 14.65
N ASN A 12 4.13 0.85 15.55
CA ASN A 12 4.33 -0.59 15.41
C ASN A 12 2.99 -1.34 15.51
N LEU A 13 2.09 -0.90 16.40
CA LEU A 13 0.75 -1.49 16.51
C LEU A 13 -0.06 -1.28 15.23
N LYS A 14 -0.05 -0.06 14.68
CA LYS A 14 -0.70 0.23 13.38
C LYS A 14 -0.12 -0.58 12.22
N ILE A 15 1.21 -0.81 12.23
CA ILE A 15 1.85 -1.68 11.24
C ILE A 15 1.34 -3.10 11.41
N ALA A 16 1.33 -3.65 12.62
CA ALA A 16 0.86 -5.01 12.88
C ALA A 16 -0.60 -5.23 12.46
N ASP A 17 -1.49 -4.28 12.78
CA ASP A 17 -2.89 -4.32 12.36
C ASP A 17 -3.02 -4.31 10.83
N ALA A 18 -2.25 -3.45 10.15
CA ALA A 18 -2.24 -3.39 8.69
C ALA A 18 -1.61 -4.65 8.06
N GLU A 19 -0.59 -5.23 8.68
CA GLU A 19 0.04 -6.48 8.23
C GLU A 19 -0.93 -7.65 8.32
N ALA A 20 -1.72 -7.74 9.39
CA ALA A 20 -2.75 -8.76 9.52
C ALA A 20 -3.81 -8.69 8.40
N LEU A 21 -4.09 -7.49 7.89
CA LEU A 21 -5.11 -7.27 6.86
C LEU A 21 -4.57 -7.40 5.43
N TYR A 22 -3.36 -6.89 5.17
CA TYR A 22 -2.88 -6.66 3.81
C TYR A 22 -1.60 -7.40 3.46
N LEU A 23 -0.81 -7.86 4.44
CA LEU A 23 0.45 -8.53 4.13
C LEU A 23 0.17 -9.82 3.36
N ASN A 24 1.01 -10.11 2.35
CA ASN A 24 0.86 -11.23 1.43
C ASN A 24 -0.39 -11.21 0.54
N LYS A 25 -1.24 -10.18 0.63
CA LYS A 25 -2.35 -10.00 -0.31
C LYS A 25 -1.84 -9.39 -1.62
N TYR A 26 -2.60 -9.60 -2.68
CA TYR A 26 -2.34 -9.07 -4.01
C TYR A 26 -3.24 -7.87 -4.29
N ILE A 27 -2.70 -6.81 -4.88
CA ILE A 27 -3.49 -5.62 -5.19
C ILE A 27 -4.03 -5.72 -6.61
N LEU A 28 -5.35 -5.63 -6.73
CA LEU A 28 -6.04 -5.38 -7.99
C LEU A 28 -6.39 -3.90 -8.07
N ILE A 29 -6.05 -3.29 -9.22
CA ILE A 29 -6.35 -1.89 -9.49
C ILE A 29 -7.72 -1.84 -10.14
N ASP A 30 -8.65 -1.15 -9.47
CA ASP A 30 -9.99 -0.91 -10.02
C ASP A 30 -9.91 0.16 -11.12
N ASP A 31 -10.78 0.04 -12.12
CA ASP A 31 -10.87 1.01 -13.24
C ASP A 31 -11.22 2.43 -12.79
N ASP A 32 -11.78 2.58 -11.58
CA ASP A 32 -12.21 3.86 -10.99
C ASP A 32 -11.11 4.64 -10.25
N ASP A 33 -9.87 4.13 -10.21
CA ASP A 33 -8.76 4.80 -9.52
C ASP A 33 -8.12 5.90 -10.39
N ASP A 34 -8.67 7.11 -10.28
CA ASP A 34 -8.29 8.38 -10.95
C ASP A 34 -6.89 8.92 -10.59
N SER A 35 -5.97 8.05 -10.14
CA SER A 35 -4.62 8.44 -9.79
C SER A 35 -3.71 8.47 -11.03
N SER A 36 -3.63 9.64 -11.66
CA SER A 36 -2.57 10.11 -12.57
C SER A 36 -2.17 9.12 -13.69
N MET A 37 -2.63 9.41 -14.91
CA MET A 37 -2.29 8.78 -16.20
C MET A 37 -0.80 8.43 -16.41
N ASN A 38 0.13 9.05 -15.68
CA ASN A 38 1.57 8.83 -15.81
C ASN A 38 2.12 7.59 -15.06
N ALA A 39 1.35 6.96 -14.16
CA ALA A 39 1.81 5.79 -13.39
C ALA A 39 1.32 4.45 -13.95
N GLN A 40 0.50 4.46 -15.01
CA GLN A 40 -0.18 3.25 -15.50
C GLN A 40 0.78 2.18 -16.02
N HIS A 41 1.93 2.56 -16.58
CA HIS A 41 2.88 1.62 -17.16
C HIS A 41 3.73 0.83 -16.15
N LEU A 42 3.77 1.23 -14.88
CA LEU A 42 4.51 0.54 -13.81
C LEU A 42 3.60 -0.32 -12.92
N ARG A 43 2.29 -0.33 -13.21
CA ARG A 43 1.29 -1.06 -12.43
C ARG A 43 1.38 -2.54 -12.77
N VAL A 44 1.74 -3.34 -11.77
CA VAL A 44 1.71 -4.80 -11.86
C VAL A 44 0.33 -5.28 -11.47
N GLN A 45 -0.24 -6.19 -12.27
CA GLN A 45 -1.49 -6.90 -11.97
C GLN A 45 -1.20 -8.31 -11.44
N PRO A 46 -2.04 -8.86 -10.56
CA PRO A 46 -1.91 -10.25 -10.14
C PRO A 46 -2.12 -11.19 -11.32
N ALA A 47 -1.45 -12.35 -11.27
CA ALA A 47 -1.68 -13.41 -12.24
C ALA A 47 -3.10 -13.98 -12.10
N ALA A 48 -3.69 -14.44 -13.22
CA ALA A 48 -5.04 -15.02 -13.24
C ALA A 48 -5.20 -16.29 -12.37
N SER A 49 -4.09 -16.93 -11.98
CA SER A 49 -4.06 -18.12 -11.13
C SER A 49 -4.02 -17.82 -9.63
N VAL A 50 -4.03 -16.55 -9.22
CA VAL A 50 -4.04 -16.17 -7.81
C VAL A 50 -5.43 -16.42 -7.22
N ASP A 51 -5.45 -16.98 -6.01
CA ASP A 51 -6.68 -17.20 -5.25
C ASP A 51 -7.44 -15.86 -5.04
N PRO A 52 -8.71 -15.76 -5.44
CA PRO A 52 -9.49 -14.53 -5.35
C PRO A 52 -9.63 -14.00 -3.91
N GLU A 53 -9.61 -14.84 -2.88
CA GLU A 53 -9.67 -14.39 -1.48
C GLU A 53 -8.37 -13.69 -1.02
N SER A 54 -7.29 -13.91 -1.76
CA SER A 54 -5.99 -13.29 -1.54
C SER A 54 -5.84 -11.96 -2.28
N ILE A 55 -6.83 -11.57 -3.08
CA ILE A 55 -6.85 -10.31 -3.84
C ILE A 55 -7.61 -9.25 -3.05
N ILE A 56 -7.01 -8.07 -2.92
CA ILE A 56 -7.63 -6.88 -2.37
C ILE A 56 -7.71 -5.80 -3.45
N LYS A 57 -8.83 -5.08 -3.48
CA LYS A 57 -9.01 -3.97 -4.39
C LYS A 57 -8.34 -2.71 -3.86
N ASN A 58 -7.74 -1.90 -4.73
CA ASN A 58 -7.11 -0.66 -4.28
C ASN A 58 -8.11 0.29 -3.61
N SER A 59 -9.37 0.31 -4.05
CA SER A 59 -10.46 1.09 -3.43
C SER A 59 -10.76 0.68 -1.98
N GLN A 60 -10.52 -0.57 -1.60
CA GLN A 60 -10.78 -1.09 -0.25
C GLN A 60 -9.73 -0.65 0.78
N ILE A 61 -8.58 -0.16 0.32
CA ILE A 61 -7.48 0.24 1.19
C ILE A 61 -7.74 1.68 1.66
N PRO A 62 -7.67 1.96 2.98
CA PRO A 62 -8.00 3.28 3.52
C PRO A 62 -7.05 4.38 3.03
N HIS A 63 -7.59 5.59 2.85
CA HIS A 63 -6.81 6.80 2.55
C HIS A 63 -6.42 7.53 3.85
N PRO A 64 -5.26 8.21 3.92
CA PRO A 64 -4.27 8.35 2.86
C PRO A 64 -3.34 7.12 2.74
N LYS A 65 -3.13 6.66 1.50
CA LYS A 65 -2.26 5.52 1.18
C LYS A 65 -1.29 5.83 0.05
N ARG A 66 -0.23 5.02 -0.05
CA ARG A 66 0.72 5.03 -1.16
C ARG A 66 1.12 3.59 -1.50
N LEU A 67 0.89 3.22 -2.74
CA LEU A 67 1.41 1.99 -3.33
C LEU A 67 2.80 2.26 -3.89
N ILE A 68 3.78 1.44 -3.51
CA ILE A 68 5.18 1.58 -3.91
C ILE A 68 5.55 0.34 -4.71
N TYR A 69 5.56 0.50 -6.03
CA TYR A 69 5.94 -0.56 -6.97
C TYR A 69 7.46 -0.66 -7.13
N PRO A 70 7.97 -1.78 -7.64
CA PRO A 70 9.39 -1.97 -7.88
C PRO A 70 9.95 -0.87 -8.79
N ASN A 71 11.15 -0.39 -8.48
CA ASN A 71 11.86 0.67 -9.22
C ASN A 71 11.10 2.01 -9.33
N THR A 72 10.01 2.20 -8.60
CA THR A 72 9.29 3.47 -8.58
C THR A 72 10.01 4.46 -7.66
N PRO A 73 10.49 5.60 -8.18
CA PRO A 73 11.10 6.62 -7.33
C PRO A 73 10.04 7.21 -6.40
N VAL A 74 10.37 7.31 -5.11
CA VAL A 74 9.48 7.89 -4.09
C VAL A 74 10.20 8.95 -3.29
N THR A 75 9.47 9.99 -2.92
CA THR A 75 9.93 11.01 -1.98
C THR A 75 10.03 10.43 -0.57
N ARG A 76 11.09 10.79 0.16
CA ARG A 76 11.30 10.43 1.57
C ARG A 76 10.63 11.43 2.53
N ASP A 77 9.44 11.90 2.18
CA ASP A 77 8.66 12.82 3.00
C ASP A 77 7.97 12.07 4.16
N LEU A 78 8.07 12.63 5.37
CA LEU A 78 7.46 12.09 6.59
C LEU A 78 5.96 12.42 6.60
N ARG A 79 5.10 11.40 6.54
CA ARG A 79 3.64 11.56 6.66
C ARG A 79 3.11 10.48 7.62
N PRO A 80 3.05 10.77 8.93
CA PRO A 80 2.78 9.75 9.96
C PRO A 80 1.44 9.01 9.81
N ASN A 81 0.46 9.61 9.13
CA ASN A 81 -0.87 9.03 8.89
C ASN A 81 -1.01 8.32 7.54
N ARG A 82 0.04 8.31 6.70
CA ARG A 82 0.00 7.69 5.36
C ARG A 82 0.44 6.24 5.43
N LEU A 83 -0.45 5.33 5.03
CA LEU A 83 -0.13 3.92 4.85
C LEU A 83 0.75 3.74 3.60
N ASN A 84 1.92 3.14 3.75
CA ASN A 84 2.80 2.78 2.63
C ASN A 84 2.77 1.26 2.44
N LEU A 85 2.43 0.81 1.23
CA LEU A 85 2.38 -0.59 0.84
C LEU A 85 3.41 -0.83 -0.24
N HIS A 86 4.40 -1.67 0.05
CA HIS A 86 5.43 -2.07 -0.90
C HIS A 86 5.00 -3.33 -1.64
N ILE A 87 5.01 -3.23 -2.96
CA ILE A 87 4.49 -4.23 -3.88
C ILE A 87 5.65 -4.81 -4.68
N ASP A 88 5.64 -6.12 -4.91
CA ASP A 88 6.64 -6.80 -5.74
C ASP A 88 6.23 -6.86 -7.22
N ASN A 89 7.05 -7.53 -8.04
CA ASN A 89 6.79 -7.72 -9.47
C ASN A 89 5.60 -8.66 -9.77
N SER A 90 4.96 -9.22 -8.74
CA SER A 90 3.78 -10.10 -8.85
C SER A 90 2.50 -9.44 -8.32
N ALA A 91 2.54 -8.12 -8.05
CA ALA A 91 1.47 -7.35 -7.40
C ALA A 91 1.20 -7.75 -5.94
N LYS A 92 2.11 -8.47 -5.29
CA LYS A 92 1.98 -8.91 -3.90
C LYS A 92 2.55 -7.88 -2.95
N ILE A 93 1.84 -7.61 -1.86
CA ILE A 93 2.32 -6.78 -0.75
C ILE A 93 3.32 -7.60 0.07
N PHE A 94 4.57 -7.15 0.11
CA PHE A 94 5.63 -7.81 0.89
C PHE A 94 6.09 -6.99 2.10
N LYS A 95 5.76 -5.69 2.15
CA LYS A 95 6.12 -4.82 3.27
C LYS A 95 5.12 -3.69 3.45
N ILE A 96 4.85 -3.36 4.72
CA ILE A 96 3.96 -2.29 5.13
C ILE A 96 4.72 -1.30 6.01
N GLY A 97 4.34 -0.02 5.99
CA GLY A 97 4.93 0.97 6.88
C GLY A 97 4.13 2.25 7.03
N PHE A 98 4.26 2.84 8.22
CA PHE A 98 3.88 4.21 8.53
C PHE A 98 5.15 5.01 8.81
N PHE A 99 5.37 6.10 8.07
CA PHE A 99 6.49 7.01 8.24
C PHE A 99 6.12 8.41 7.76
#